data_AF-A0A6J5YBY9-F1
#
_entry.id   AF-A0A6J5YBY9-F1
#
_cell.length_a   1.000
_cell.length_b   1.000
_cell.length_c   1.000
_cell.angle_alpha   90.00
_cell.angle_beta   90.00
_cell.angle_gamma   90.00
#
_symmetry.space_group_name_H-M   'P 1'
#
loop_
_entity.id
_entity.type
_entity.pdbx_description
1 polymer ?
#
loop_
_entity_poly.entity_id
_entity_poly.type
_entity_poly.pdbx_seq_one_letter_code
_entity_poly.pdbx_strand_id
1 'polypeptide(L)'
;MESDVEDGVRGTIGYLDPAYMRSGRISEKTDVYSFGVLLCVLLTGRRAWLDIMHIEDYTAIDDVKSHAYQLQAIVDPKISEEVGGNEQVEDQLHDFLELALSCIQERIGEGHIWGM
;
A
#
# COMPACT_ATOMS: atom_id res chain seq x y z
N MET A 1 -21.61 -5.23 8.89
CA MET A 1 -21.62 -6.53 8.19
C MET A 1 -20.99 -6.24 6.85
N GLU A 2 -19.71 -6.57 6.71
CA GLU A 2 -19.00 -6.42 5.44
C GLU A 2 -19.49 -7.56 4.55
N SER A 3 -20.03 -7.23 3.38
CA SER A 3 -20.60 -8.22 2.46
C SER A 3 -19.56 -8.57 1.40
N ASP A 4 -18.90 -9.70 1.59
CA ASP A 4 -17.99 -10.24 0.57
C ASP A 4 -18.79 -10.88 -0.57
N VAL A 5 -18.32 -10.69 -1.79
CA VAL A 5 -18.90 -11.29 -3.00
C VAL A 5 -17.85 -12.17 -3.65
N GLU A 6 -18.22 -13.38 -4.07
CA GLU A 6 -17.35 -14.24 -4.87
C GLU A 6 -17.28 -13.69 -6.30
N ASP A 7 -16.07 -13.41 -6.78
CA ASP A 7 -15.78 -12.90 -8.13
C ASP A 7 -14.55 -13.59 -8.72
N GLY A 8 -14.45 -13.62 -10.04
CA GLY A 8 -13.22 -14.04 -10.70
C GLY A 8 -12.14 -12.97 -10.52
N VAL A 9 -10.95 -13.34 -10.02
CA VAL A 9 -9.84 -12.40 -9.79
C VAL A 9 -9.54 -11.59 -11.05
N ARG A 10 -9.77 -10.28 -10.96
CA ARG A 10 -9.56 -9.29 -12.02
C ARG A 10 -9.04 -7.99 -11.42
N GLY A 11 -8.08 -7.34 -12.09
CA GLY A 11 -7.59 -6.02 -11.70
C GLY A 11 -6.20 -5.72 -12.27
N THR A 12 -5.59 -4.65 -11.78
CA THR A 12 -4.27 -4.18 -12.21
C THR A 12 -3.18 -4.78 -11.32
N ILE A 13 -2.22 -5.47 -11.94
CA ILE A 13 -1.07 -6.04 -11.24
C ILE A 13 -0.31 -4.94 -10.48
N GLY A 14 0.08 -5.22 -9.23
CA GLY A 14 0.69 -4.27 -8.30
C GLY A 14 -0.30 -3.61 -7.33
N TYR A 15 -1.57 -3.46 -7.72
CA TYR A 15 -2.62 -2.87 -6.88
C TYR A 15 -3.55 -3.90 -6.25
N LEU A 16 -3.57 -5.12 -6.79
CA LEU A 16 -4.44 -6.20 -6.32
C LEU A 16 -4.15 -6.57 -4.85
N ASP A 17 -5.21 -6.63 -4.06
CA ASP A 17 -5.19 -7.16 -2.69
C ASP A 17 -4.77 -8.64 -2.68
N PRO A 18 -3.70 -9.01 -1.97
CA PRO A 18 -3.27 -10.39 -1.80
C PRO A 18 -4.36 -11.31 -1.24
N ALA A 19 -5.27 -10.80 -0.39
CA ALA A 19 -6.38 -11.59 0.14
C ALA A 19 -7.42 -11.88 -0.94
N TYR A 20 -7.78 -10.90 -1.76
CA TYR A 20 -8.63 -11.11 -2.94
C TYR A 20 -7.99 -12.08 -3.94
N MET A 21 -6.69 -11.94 -4.23
CA MET A 21 -5.97 -12.83 -5.15
C MET A 21 -6.01 -14.30 -4.69
N ARG A 22 -5.94 -14.55 -3.37
CA ARG A 22 -5.98 -15.90 -2.79
C ARG A 22 -7.40 -16.46 -2.70
N SER A 23 -8.37 -15.63 -2.33
CA SER A 23 -9.72 -16.07 -1.98
C SER A 23 -10.73 -16.00 -3.13
N GLY A 24 -10.49 -15.14 -4.13
CA GLY A 24 -11.51 -14.77 -5.13
C GLY A 24 -12.69 -14.00 -4.53
N ARG A 25 -12.56 -13.45 -3.31
CA ARG A 25 -13.60 -12.67 -2.66
C ARG A 25 -13.25 -11.19 -2.69
N ILE A 26 -14.15 -10.40 -3.27
CA ILE A 26 -14.03 -8.95 -3.29
C ILE A 26 -14.87 -8.35 -2.17
N SER A 27 -14.32 -7.32 -1.53
CA SER A 27 -14.99 -6.54 -0.48
C SER A 27 -14.57 -5.08 -0.55
N GLU A 28 -15.16 -4.23 0.31
CA GLU A 28 -14.71 -2.84 0.45
C GLU A 28 -13.22 -2.78 0.88
N LYS A 29 -12.71 -3.78 1.61
CA LYS A 29 -11.27 -3.85 1.96
C LYS A 29 -10.35 -4.05 0.76
N THR A 30 -10.83 -4.73 -0.29
CA THR A 30 -10.05 -4.89 -1.53
C THR A 30 -9.76 -3.53 -2.17
N ASP A 31 -10.72 -2.60 -2.10
CA ASP A 31 -10.54 -1.23 -2.59
C ASP A 31 -9.65 -0.40 -1.64
N VAL A 32 -9.82 -0.54 -0.32
CA VAL A 32 -8.95 0.10 0.68
C VAL A 32 -7.49 -0.29 0.49
N TYR A 33 -7.21 -1.58 0.24
CA TYR A 33 -5.86 -2.04 -0.06
C TYR A 33 -5.30 -1.35 -1.30
N SER A 34 -6.07 -1.35 -2.39
CA SER A 34 -5.67 -0.73 -3.67
C SER A 34 -5.39 0.76 -3.52
N PHE A 35 -6.20 1.45 -2.71
CA PHE A 35 -5.99 2.85 -2.32
C PHE A 35 -4.69 3.04 -1.52
N GLY A 36 -4.39 2.15 -0.57
CA GLY A 36 -3.13 2.18 0.17
C GLY A 36 -1.91 2.05 -0.75
N VAL A 37 -1.96 1.17 -1.74
CA VAL A 37 -0.90 1.06 -2.76
C VAL A 37 -0.74 2.36 -3.54
N LEU A 38 -1.85 3.00 -3.93
CA LEU A 38 -1.81 4.31 -4.60
C LEU A 38 -1.14 5.37 -3.72
N LEU A 39 -1.43 5.40 -2.42
CA LEU A 39 -0.75 6.30 -1.49
C LEU A 39 0.76 6.03 -1.46
N CYS A 40 1.21 4.76 -1.41
CA CYS A 40 2.63 4.43 -1.50
C CYS A 40 3.27 4.93 -2.82
N VAL A 41 2.58 4.78 -3.95
CA VAL A 41 3.05 5.28 -5.25
C VAL A 41 3.20 6.80 -5.25
N LEU A 42 2.23 7.51 -4.68
CA LEU A 42 2.26 8.97 -4.59
C LEU A 42 3.37 9.47 -3.67
N LEU A 43 3.53 8.85 -2.50
CA LEU A 43 4.56 9.24 -1.54
C LEU A 43 5.97 9.03 -2.11
N THR A 44 6.18 7.93 -2.83
CA THR A 44 7.52 7.51 -3.29
C THR A 44 7.88 7.97 -4.69
N GLY A 45 6.89 8.30 -5.52
CA GLY A 45 7.09 8.49 -6.96
C GLY A 45 7.45 7.19 -7.72
N ARG A 46 7.43 6.04 -7.04
CA ARG A 46 7.81 4.74 -7.62
C ARG A 46 6.60 3.96 -8.09
N ARG A 47 6.82 3.00 -8.98
CA ARG A 47 5.74 2.20 -9.58
C ARG A 47 5.24 1.15 -8.59
N ALA A 48 3.94 0.86 -8.62
CA ALA A 48 3.34 -0.26 -7.88
C ALA A 48 3.78 -1.64 -8.40
N TRP A 49 4.30 -1.70 -9.63
CA TRP A 49 4.75 -2.92 -10.26
C TRP A 49 5.94 -2.65 -11.18
N LEU A 50 6.86 -3.61 -11.24
CA LEU A 50 8.02 -3.59 -12.12
C LEU A 50 7.80 -4.53 -13.29
N ASP A 51 8.05 -4.02 -14.49
CA ASP A 51 8.11 -4.88 -15.66
C ASP A 51 9.32 -5.82 -15.56
N ILE A 52 9.24 -7.02 -16.11
CA ILE A 52 10.30 -8.04 -16.14
C ILE A 52 11.64 -7.54 -16.71
N MET A 53 11.61 -6.40 -17.40
CA MET A 53 12.79 -5.71 -17.92
C MET A 53 13.54 -4.84 -16.89
N HIS A 54 12.98 -4.62 -15.68
CA HIS A 54 13.48 -3.70 -14.65
C HIS A 54 13.65 -4.41 -13.28
N ILE A 55 14.19 -5.63 -13.29
CA ILE A 55 14.35 -6.49 -12.09
C ILE A 55 15.23 -5.85 -10.98
N GLU A 56 16.01 -4.82 -11.31
CA GLU A 56 16.89 -4.14 -10.34
C GLU A 56 16.20 -3.03 -9.54
N ASP A 57 14.97 -2.65 -9.90
CA ASP A 57 14.20 -1.64 -9.17
C ASP A 57 13.42 -2.27 -7.98
N TYR A 58 12.97 -1.43 -7.04
CA TYR A 58 12.02 -1.80 -5.99
C TYR A 58 10.63 -1.23 -6.31
N THR A 59 9.57 -1.95 -5.92
CA THR A 59 8.21 -1.39 -6.02
C THR A 59 7.96 -0.37 -4.91
N ALA A 60 6.97 0.50 -5.10
CA ALA A 60 6.55 1.44 -4.06
C ALA A 60 6.24 0.76 -2.71
N ILE A 61 5.65 -0.45 -2.73
CA ILE A 61 5.36 -1.22 -1.52
C ILE A 61 6.64 -1.75 -0.89
N ASP A 62 7.58 -2.28 -1.69
CA ASP A 62 8.84 -2.83 -1.17
C ASP A 62 9.68 -1.77 -0.48
N ASP A 63 9.73 -0.57 -1.05
CA ASP A 63 10.47 0.53 -0.45
C ASP A 63 9.83 1.03 0.85
N VAL A 64 8.51 1.23 0.84
CA VAL A 64 7.75 1.64 2.02
C VAL A 64 7.92 0.63 3.15
N LYS A 65 7.85 -0.68 2.86
CA LYS A 65 8.02 -1.73 3.87
C LYS A 65 9.46 -1.83 4.38
N SER A 66 10.45 -1.63 3.51
CA SER A 66 11.88 -1.75 3.87
C SER A 66 12.39 -0.54 4.67
N HIS A 67 11.76 0.63 4.49
CA HIS A 67 12.23 1.90 5.03
C HIS A 67 11.14 2.64 5.81
N ALA A 68 10.15 1.93 6.38
CA ALA A 68 9.03 2.53 7.12
C ALA A 68 9.47 3.47 8.27
N TYR A 69 10.67 3.26 8.83
CA TYR A 69 11.25 4.09 9.89
C TYR A 69 12.17 5.22 9.38
N GLN A 70 12.34 5.34 8.06
CA GLN A 70 13.22 6.30 7.41
C GLN A 70 12.43 7.04 6.32
N LEU A 71 11.48 7.88 6.73
CA LEU A 71 10.59 8.63 5.85
C LEU A 71 11.36 9.35 4.71
N GLN A 72 12.48 9.97 5.04
CA GLN A 72 13.33 10.72 4.10
C GLN A 72 13.91 9.83 2.98
N ALA A 73 14.03 8.51 3.19
CA ALA A 73 14.52 7.56 2.19
C ALA A 73 13.42 7.12 1.20
N ILE A 74 12.15 7.35 1.55
CA ILE A 74 11.00 6.92 0.74
C ILE A 74 10.27 8.07 0.08
N VAL A 75 10.28 9.29 0.62
CA VAL A 75 9.58 10.43 0.03
C VAL A 75 10.21 10.80 -1.32
N ASP A 76 9.39 11.00 -2.34
CA ASP A 76 9.83 11.49 -3.65
C ASP A 76 10.56 12.83 -3.44
N PRO A 77 11.82 12.97 -3.89
CA PRO A 77 12.57 14.22 -3.77
C PRO A 77 11.82 15.46 -4.27
N LYS A 78 10.94 15.32 -5.27
CA LYS A 78 10.12 16.43 -5.78
C LYS A 78 9.13 16.95 -4.75
N ILE A 79 8.56 16.08 -3.93
CA ILE A 79 7.68 16.48 -2.84
C ILE A 79 8.49 17.36 -1.88
N SER A 80 9.64 16.86 -1.42
CA SER A 80 10.52 17.59 -0.50
C SER A 80 10.99 18.94 -1.06
N GLU A 81 11.24 19.02 -2.37
CA GLU A 81 11.58 20.28 -3.06
C GLU A 81 10.41 21.29 -3.08
N GLU A 82 9.17 20.82 -3.27
CA GLU A 82 7.99 21.68 -3.36
C GLU A 82 7.47 22.15 -2.01
N VAL A 83 7.42 21.26 -1.00
CA VAL A 83 6.85 21.56 0.32
C VAL A 83 7.87 22.08 1.33
N GLY A 84 9.17 21.91 1.04
CA GLY A 84 10.26 22.22 1.97
C GLY A 84 10.36 21.24 3.14
N GLY A 85 11.20 21.56 4.13
CA GLY A 85 11.45 20.71 5.30
C GLY A 85 11.24 21.47 6.60
N ASN A 86 9.99 21.58 7.04
CA ASN A 86 9.66 22.04 8.39
C ASN A 86 8.95 20.92 9.16
N GLU A 87 8.95 21.01 10.49
CA GLU A 87 8.39 19.99 11.40
C GLU A 87 6.92 19.64 11.06
N GLN A 88 6.09 20.62 10.74
CA GLN A 88 4.69 20.37 10.38
C GLN A 88 4.55 19.55 9.09
N VAL A 89 5.40 19.79 8.10
CA VAL A 89 5.42 19.03 6.85
C VAL A 89 5.92 17.61 7.09
N GLU A 90 6.94 17.44 7.92
CA GLU A 90 7.44 16.11 8.30
C GLU A 90 6.36 15.30 9.02
N ASP A 91 5.63 15.90 9.97
CA ASP A 91 4.51 15.26 10.67
C ASP A 91 3.41 14.82 9.69
N GLN A 92 3.05 15.67 8.71
CA GLN A 92 2.03 15.34 7.71
C GLN A 92 2.44 14.17 6.80
N LEU A 93 3.73 14.11 6.43
CA LEU A 93 4.27 13.01 5.63
C LEU A 93 4.33 11.72 6.45
N HIS A 94 4.58 11.81 7.75
CA HIS A 94 4.47 10.68 8.67
C HIS A 94 3.03 10.17 8.79
N ASP A 95 2.05 11.05 9.02
CA ASP A 95 0.63 10.69 9.07
C ASP A 95 0.17 10.04 7.76
N PHE A 96 0.63 10.57 6.62
CA PHE A 96 0.34 10.01 5.31
C PHE A 96 0.90 8.59 5.16
N LEU A 97 2.15 8.37 5.59
CA LEU A 97 2.77 7.04 5.58
C LEU A 97 2.01 6.07 6.48
N GLU A 98 1.64 6.48 7.70
CA GLU A 98 0.88 5.65 8.62
C GLU A 98 -0.49 5.26 8.04
N LEU A 99 -1.19 6.20 7.40
CA LEU A 99 -2.43 5.91 6.70
C LEU A 99 -2.22 4.88 5.59
N ALA A 100 -1.21 5.07 4.73
CA ALA A 100 -0.90 4.15 3.64
C ALA A 100 -0.60 2.73 4.18
N LEU A 101 0.23 2.63 5.22
CA LEU A 101 0.58 1.36 5.88
C LEU A 101 -0.64 0.67 6.49
N SER A 102 -1.55 1.44 7.11
CA SER A 102 -2.79 0.90 7.68
C SER A 102 -3.74 0.32 6.62
N CYS A 103 -3.75 0.90 5.41
CA CYS A 103 -4.55 0.43 4.29
C CYS A 103 -4.02 -0.88 3.67
N ILE A 104 -2.69 -1.03 3.57
CA ILE A 104 -2.05 -2.20 2.94
C ILE A 104 -1.72 -3.34 3.90
N GLN A 105 -2.12 -3.22 5.18
CA GLN A 105 -1.83 -4.23 6.18
C GLN A 105 -2.60 -5.53 5.87
N GLU A 106 -1.87 -6.64 5.69
CA GLU A 106 -2.50 -7.95 5.57
C GLU A 106 -3.20 -8.29 6.90
N ARG A 107 -4.53 -8.35 6.88
CA ARG A 107 -5.30 -8.85 8.02
C ARG A 107 -5.19 -10.36 8.05
N ILE A 108 -4.27 -10.88 8.86
CA ILE A 108 -4.25 -12.30 9.20
C ILE A 108 -5.44 -12.56 10.14
N GLY A 109 -6.53 -13.11 9.60
CA GLY A 109 -7.59 -13.72 10.39
C GLY A 109 -8.97 -13.12 10.23
N GLU A 110 -9.71 -13.62 9.24
CA GLU A 110 -11.17 -13.78 9.31
C GLU A 110 -11.55 -15.23 8.94
N GLY A 111 -10.73 -16.18 9.37
CA GLY A 111 -10.93 -17.62 9.17
C GLY A 111 -10.67 -18.49 10.41
N HIS A 112 -10.33 -17.89 11.55
CA HIS A 112 -10.26 -18.61 12.81
C HIS A 112 -11.60 -18.50 13.53
N ILE A 113 -12.47 -19.46 13.21
CA ILE A 113 -13.39 -20.16 14.10
C ILE A 113 -13.42 -19.56 15.51
N TRP A 114 -14.56 -18.97 15.87
CA TRP A 114 -14.86 -18.54 17.23
C TRP A 114 -14.38 -19.58 18.24
N GLY A 115 -13.55 -19.14 19.18
CA GLY A 115 -13.18 -19.94 20.33
C GLY A 115 -14.41 -20.25 21.17
N MET A 116 -14.93 -21.47 21.02
CA MET A 116 -15.59 -22.29 22.04
C MET A 116 -15.29 -23.75 21.75
#